data_AF-A0A376WAR6-F1
#
_entry.id   AF-A0A376WAR6-F1
#
_cell.length_a   1.000
_cell.length_b   1.000
_cell.length_c   1.000
_cell.angle_alpha   90.00
_cell.angle_beta   90.00
_cell.angle_gamma   90.00
#
_symmetry.space_group_name_H-M   'P 1'
#
loop_
_entity.id
_entity.type
_entity.pdbx_description
1 polymer ?
#
loop_
_entity_poly.entity_id
_entity_poly.type
_entity_poly.pdbx_seq_one_letter_code
_entity_poly.pdbx_strand_id
1 'polypeptide(L)'
;MFVGNSLVVRLIDALSQLPAGYPVYSNRGASGIDGLLSTAAGVQRASGKPTLAIVGDLSALYDLNALALLRQVSAPLVLIVVNNNGGQIFSLLPTPKSERERFYLMPQNVHFEHAAAMFELKYHRPQKLAGT
;
A
#
# COMPACT_ATOMS: atom_id res chain seq x y z
N MET A 1 -3.53 11.94 3.12
CA MET A 1 -3.13 10.70 2.41
C MET A 1 -1.90 10.11 3.06
N PHE A 2 -1.82 8.80 3.18
CA PHE A 2 -0.61 8.05 3.54
C PHE A 2 -0.10 7.31 2.30
N VAL A 3 1.18 7.51 1.96
CA VAL A 3 1.78 6.92 0.77
C VAL A 3 2.86 5.93 1.17
N GLY A 4 2.70 4.68 0.72
CA GLY A 4 3.68 3.62 0.92
C GLY A 4 4.97 3.83 0.13
N ASN A 5 5.93 2.94 0.35
CA ASN A 5 7.24 2.98 -0.30
C ASN A 5 7.23 2.21 -1.64
N SER A 6 8.41 2.00 -2.23
CA SER A 6 8.58 1.35 -3.55
C SER A 6 8.00 2.21 -4.70
N LEU A 7 7.28 1.61 -5.66
CA LEU A 7 6.80 2.30 -6.86
C LEU A 7 5.76 3.38 -6.58
N VAL A 8 4.83 3.16 -5.64
CA VAL A 8 3.65 4.04 -5.49
C VAL A 8 4.04 5.51 -5.22
N VAL A 9 4.97 5.76 -4.31
CA VAL A 9 5.43 7.14 -4.04
C VAL A 9 6.10 7.78 -5.25
N ARG A 10 6.87 7.00 -6.02
CA ARG A 10 7.58 7.48 -7.21
C ARG A 10 6.61 7.79 -8.35
N LEU A 11 5.59 6.96 -8.54
CA LEU A 11 4.58 7.15 -9.56
C LEU A 11 3.67 8.34 -9.24
N ILE A 12 3.26 8.49 -7.98
CA ILE A 12 2.48 9.66 -7.55
C ILE A 12 3.31 10.94 -7.74
N ASP A 13 4.58 10.94 -7.31
CA ASP A 13 5.48 12.08 -7.48
C ASP A 13 5.70 12.46 -8.95
N ALA A 14 5.90 11.47 -9.82
CA ALA A 14 6.19 11.71 -11.23
C ALA A 14 4.95 12.03 -12.09
N LEU A 15 3.78 11.49 -11.74
CA LEU A 15 2.60 11.49 -12.62
C LEU A 15 1.41 12.30 -12.08
N SER A 16 1.47 12.78 -10.83
CA SER A 16 0.36 13.50 -10.20
C SER A 16 0.77 14.89 -9.75
N GLN A 17 -0.18 15.81 -9.78
CA GLN A 17 -0.06 17.12 -9.12
C GLN A 17 -0.99 17.16 -7.91
N LEU A 18 -0.42 17.05 -6.71
CA LEU A 18 -1.20 17.10 -5.48
C LEU A 18 -1.60 18.54 -5.13
N PRO A 19 -2.81 18.77 -4.56
CA PRO A 19 -3.22 20.11 -4.14
C PRO A 19 -2.31 20.67 -3.04
N ALA A 20 -2.01 21.97 -3.14
CA ALA A 20 -1.24 22.67 -2.11
C ALA A 20 -1.95 22.58 -0.75
N GLY A 21 -1.19 22.26 0.31
CA GLY A 21 -1.70 22.13 1.67
C GLY A 21 -2.47 20.84 1.97
N TYR A 22 -2.66 19.93 1.01
CA TYR A 22 -3.27 18.63 1.27
C TYR A 22 -2.29 17.72 2.05
N PRO A 23 -2.62 17.22 3.26
CA PRO A 23 -1.66 16.49 4.09
C PRO A 23 -1.23 15.16 3.48
N VAL A 24 0.09 14.94 3.40
CA VAL A 24 0.72 13.69 2.97
C VAL A 24 1.65 13.16 4.05
N TYR A 25 1.49 11.89 4.41
CA TYR A 25 2.33 11.17 5.36
C TYR A 25 3.03 10.00 4.66
N SER A 26 4.25 9.66 5.09
CA SER A 26 5.01 8.54 4.51
C SER A 26 6.20 8.16 5.39
N ASN A 27 6.64 6.90 5.31
CA ASN A 27 7.85 6.41 6.00
C ASN A 27 9.08 6.55 5.09
N ARG A 28 9.50 7.79 4.82
CA ARG A 28 10.60 8.08 3.86
C ARG A 28 11.98 8.21 4.49
N GLY A 29 12.09 8.14 5.81
CA GLY A 29 13.39 8.16 6.52
C GLY A 29 14.28 7.00 6.07
N ALA A 30 13.97 5.78 6.48
CA ALA A 30 14.66 4.56 6.03
C ALA A 30 13.98 3.88 4.83
N SER A 31 12.79 4.32 4.42
CA SER A 31 12.06 3.77 3.26
C SER A 31 11.61 2.30 3.38
N GLY A 32 11.46 1.78 4.59
CA GLY A 32 11.04 0.40 4.86
C GLY A 32 9.62 0.06 4.41
N ILE A 33 9.38 -1.21 4.08
CA ILE A 33 8.06 -1.74 3.67
C ILE A 33 7.33 -2.46 4.81
N ASP A 34 7.96 -2.51 5.98
CA ASP A 34 7.73 -3.43 7.09
C ASP A 34 6.65 -3.01 8.08
N GLY A 35 6.27 -1.73 8.11
CA GLY A 35 5.31 -1.18 9.08
C GLY A 35 4.33 -0.17 8.49
N LEU A 36 3.96 -0.33 7.22
CA LEU A 36 3.17 0.67 6.51
C LEU A 36 1.68 0.68 6.90
N LEU A 37 1.08 -0.48 7.18
CA LEU A 37 -0.34 -0.56 7.59
C LEU A 37 -0.52 -0.07 9.03
N SER A 38 0.36 -0.50 9.92
CA SER A 38 0.41 -0.09 11.32
C SER A 38 0.68 1.41 11.45
N THR A 39 1.59 1.98 10.64
CA THR A 39 1.79 3.43 10.60
C THR A 39 0.54 4.15 10.08
N ALA A 40 -0.09 3.67 9.01
CA ALA A 40 -1.32 4.28 8.48
C ALA A 40 -2.45 4.29 9.53
N ALA A 41 -2.58 3.22 10.33
CA ALA A 41 -3.51 3.18 11.46
C ALA A 41 -3.21 4.27 12.49
N GLY A 42 -1.93 4.45 12.85
CA GLY A 42 -1.50 5.52 13.77
C GLY A 42 -1.81 6.93 13.24
N VAL A 43 -1.50 7.20 11.97
CA VAL A 43 -1.81 8.48 11.30
C VAL A 43 -3.31 8.77 11.32
N GLN A 44 -4.14 7.77 11.02
CA GLN A 44 -5.59 7.91 11.03
C GLN A 44 -6.08 8.24 12.45
N ARG A 45 -5.66 7.48 13.45
CA ARG A 45 -6.11 7.66 14.84
C ARG A 45 -5.65 8.99 15.44
N ALA A 46 -4.41 9.40 15.16
CA ALA A 46 -3.86 10.66 15.69
C ALA A 46 -4.54 11.90 15.10
N SER A 47 -4.94 11.85 13.83
CA SER A 47 -5.60 12.99 13.17
C SER A 47 -7.13 12.96 13.27
N GLY A 48 -7.73 11.78 13.45
CA GLY A 48 -9.18 11.59 13.39
C GLY A 48 -9.80 11.85 12.01
N LYS A 49 -8.99 11.97 10.95
CA LYS A 49 -9.45 12.38 9.62
C LYS A 49 -9.71 11.18 8.70
N PRO A 50 -10.62 11.32 7.70
CA PRO A 50 -10.72 10.38 6.60
C PRO A 50 -9.35 10.20 5.94
N THR A 51 -8.93 8.95 5.75
CA THR A 51 -7.55 8.64 5.36
C THR A 51 -7.53 7.68 4.17
N LEU A 52 -6.89 8.10 3.08
CA LEU A 52 -6.50 7.22 1.99
C LEU A 52 -5.06 6.74 2.23
N ALA A 53 -4.86 5.42 2.27
CA ALA A 53 -3.56 4.78 2.34
C ALA A 53 -3.33 3.93 1.07
N ILE A 54 -2.17 4.04 0.44
CA ILE A 54 -1.84 3.29 -0.78
C ILE A 54 -0.49 2.59 -0.60
N VAL A 55 -0.46 1.27 -0.75
CA VAL A 55 0.74 0.43 -0.56
C VAL A 55 0.86 -0.62 -1.67
N GLY A 56 2.04 -1.24 -1.80
CA GLY A 56 2.23 -2.43 -2.63
C GLY A 56 1.79 -3.72 -1.94
N ASP A 57 1.62 -4.79 -2.70
CA ASP A 57 1.30 -6.14 -2.21
C ASP A 57 2.34 -6.69 -1.23
N LEU A 58 3.63 -6.63 -1.55
CA LEU A 58 4.66 -7.12 -0.61
C LEU A 58 4.68 -6.32 0.69
N SER A 59 4.37 -5.02 0.65
CA SER A 59 4.23 -4.20 1.85
C SER A 59 3.01 -4.60 2.68
N ALA A 60 1.88 -4.88 2.04
CA ALA A 60 0.69 -5.37 2.72
C ALA A 60 0.91 -6.76 3.33
N LEU A 61 1.70 -7.62 2.68
CA LEU A 61 2.09 -8.92 3.24
C LEU A 61 3.04 -8.78 4.44
N TYR A 62 3.99 -7.85 4.38
CA TYR A 62 4.96 -7.65 5.47
C TYR A 62 4.28 -7.27 6.78
N ASP A 63 3.25 -6.43 6.70
CA ASP A 63 2.51 -5.88 7.85
C ASP A 63 1.06 -6.40 7.91
N LEU A 64 0.83 -7.65 7.46
CA LEU A 64 -0.51 -8.20 7.23
C LEU A 64 -1.38 -8.23 8.49
N ASN A 65 -0.78 -8.53 9.65
CA ASN A 65 -1.50 -8.60 10.91
C ASN A 65 -2.00 -7.23 11.39
N ALA A 66 -1.46 -6.11 10.87
CA ALA A 66 -1.89 -4.77 11.21
C ALA A 66 -3.28 -4.44 10.65
N LEU A 67 -3.84 -5.26 9.75
CA LEU A 67 -5.27 -5.21 9.41
C LEU A 67 -6.15 -5.30 10.67
N ALA A 68 -5.70 -5.98 11.73
CA ALA A 68 -6.39 -6.00 13.02
C ALA A 68 -6.58 -4.60 13.64
N LEU A 69 -5.61 -3.69 13.44
CA LEU A 69 -5.65 -2.31 13.91
C LEU A 69 -6.63 -1.47 13.09
N LEU A 70 -6.74 -1.75 11.78
CA LEU A 70 -7.62 -1.02 10.87
C LEU A 70 -9.11 -1.28 11.12
N ARG A 71 -9.47 -2.27 11.94
CA ARG A 71 -10.83 -2.48 12.44
C ARG A 71 -11.31 -1.34 13.35
N GLN A 72 -10.39 -0.61 13.96
CA GLN A 72 -10.69 0.45 14.92
C GLN A 72 -10.14 1.78 14.41
N VAL A 73 -10.94 2.43 13.57
CA VAL A 73 -10.66 3.75 12.99
C VAL A 73 -11.78 4.72 13.36
N SER A 74 -11.41 5.96 13.69
CA SER A 74 -12.36 7.02 14.11
C SER A 74 -13.03 7.75 12.95
N ALA A 75 -12.53 7.56 11.73
CA ALA A 75 -13.07 8.08 10.48
C ALA A 75 -12.76 7.08 9.35
N PRO A 76 -13.45 7.15 8.20
CA PRO A 76 -13.25 6.20 7.11
C PRO A 76 -11.77 6.13 6.66
N LEU A 77 -11.23 4.91 6.64
CA LEU A 77 -9.93 4.62 6.06
C LEU A 77 -10.11 3.72 4.84
N VAL A 78 -9.52 4.12 3.71
CA VAL A 78 -9.44 3.30 2.50
C VAL A 78 -7.99 2.85 2.34
N LEU A 79 -7.78 1.54 2.37
CA LEU A 79 -6.49 0.91 2.07
C LEU A 79 -6.53 0.38 0.63
N ILE A 80 -5.74 0.99 -0.24
CA ILE A 80 -5.50 0.48 -1.60
C ILE A 80 -4.21 -0.35 -1.58
N VAL A 81 -4.35 -1.62 -1.94
CA VAL A 81 -3.21 -2.51 -2.18
C VAL A 81 -3.02 -2.66 -3.68
N VAL A 82 -1.94 -2.08 -4.21
CA VAL A 82 -1.55 -2.23 -5.62
C VAL A 82 -0.85 -3.57 -5.75
N ASN A 83 -1.59 -4.57 -6.24
CA ASN A 83 -1.09 -5.93 -6.43
C ASN A 83 -0.61 -6.13 -7.86
N ASN A 84 0.71 -5.98 -8.05
CA ASN A 84 1.41 -6.28 -9.30
C ASN A 84 2.33 -7.51 -9.16
N ASN A 85 2.01 -8.36 -8.19
CA ASN A 85 2.63 -9.66 -7.91
C ASN A 85 4.15 -9.58 -7.72
N GLY A 86 4.58 -8.92 -6.64
CA GLY A 86 5.98 -8.83 -6.23
C GLY A 86 6.54 -7.41 -6.23
N GLY A 87 7.81 -7.28 -5.87
CA GLY A 87 8.54 -6.03 -5.76
C GLY A 87 8.87 -5.40 -7.12
N GLN A 88 7.87 -4.94 -7.88
CA GLN A 88 8.07 -4.49 -9.27
C GLN A 88 8.98 -3.25 -9.44
N ILE A 89 9.41 -2.58 -8.37
CA ILE A 89 10.52 -1.62 -8.46
C ILE A 89 11.78 -2.26 -9.05
N PHE A 90 11.99 -3.56 -8.86
CA PHE A 90 13.12 -4.29 -9.42
C PHE A 90 12.98 -4.60 -10.92
N SER A 91 11.79 -4.40 -11.50
CA SER A 91 11.60 -4.37 -12.96
C SER A 91 11.94 -3.02 -13.57
N LEU A 92 11.86 -1.93 -12.78
CA LEU A 92 12.30 -0.59 -13.17
C LEU A 92 13.83 -0.43 -13.03
N LEU A 93 14.41 -1.02 -11.98
CA LEU A 93 15.85 -1.05 -11.78
C LEU A 93 16.53 -2.03 -12.77
N PRO A 94 17.80 -1.80 -13.13
CA PRO A 94 18.54 -2.65 -14.07
C PRO A 94 19.00 -3.97 -13.43
N THR A 95 18.08 -4.78 -12.93
CA THR A 95 18.37 -6.08 -12.29
C THR A 95 18.65 -7.18 -13.33
N PRO A 96 19.51 -8.18 -13.03
CA PRO A 96 19.82 -9.28 -13.94
C PRO A 96 18.58 -10.12 -14.26
N LYS A 97 18.24 -10.27 -15.55
CA LYS A 97 16.99 -10.92 -15.99
C LYS A 97 16.83 -12.37 -15.47
N SER A 98 17.90 -13.15 -15.44
CA SER A 98 17.90 -14.56 -15.02
C SER A 98 17.60 -14.75 -13.53
N GLU A 99 17.92 -13.75 -12.70
CA GLU A 99 17.79 -13.81 -11.23
C GLU A 99 16.58 -13.02 -10.73
N ARG A 100 16.07 -12.09 -11.54
CA ARG A 100 15.08 -11.09 -11.17
C ARG A 100 13.85 -11.67 -10.49
N GLU A 101 13.24 -12.71 -11.06
CA GLU A 101 11.99 -13.24 -10.50
C GLU A 101 12.21 -13.85 -9.11
N ARG A 102 13.21 -14.73 -8.98
CA ARG A 102 13.46 -15.51 -7.76
C ARG A 102 14.07 -14.68 -6.63
N PHE A 103 14.97 -13.76 -6.96
CA PHE A 103 15.79 -13.07 -5.94
C PHE A 103 15.43 -11.60 -5.74
N TYR A 104 14.57 -11.02 -6.58
CA TYR A 104 14.20 -9.60 -6.49
C TYR A 104 12.69 -9.39 -6.43
N LEU A 105 11.94 -9.83 -7.45
CA LEU A 105 10.50 -9.62 -7.52
C LEU A 105 9.77 -10.41 -6.44
N MET A 106 10.17 -11.68 -6.23
CA MET A 106 9.59 -12.57 -5.24
C MET A 106 8.04 -12.59 -5.29
N PRO A 107 7.43 -12.92 -6.45
CA PRO A 107 5.98 -12.98 -6.58
C PRO A 107 5.40 -14.00 -5.58
N GLN A 108 4.43 -13.58 -4.78
CA GLN A 108 3.77 -14.46 -3.80
C GLN A 108 2.50 -15.11 -4.35
N ASN A 109 2.00 -14.62 -5.50
CA ASN A 109 0.80 -15.16 -6.17
C ASN A 109 -0.43 -15.21 -5.26
N VAL A 110 -0.70 -14.13 -4.54
CA VAL A 110 -1.81 -14.02 -3.58
C VAL A 110 -2.77 -12.89 -3.94
N HIS A 111 -3.96 -12.95 -3.36
CA HIS A 111 -4.89 -11.84 -3.29
C HIS A 111 -5.33 -11.60 -1.82
N PHE A 112 -6.00 -10.49 -1.55
CA PHE A 112 -6.21 -9.96 -0.19
C PHE A 112 -7.66 -10.07 0.32
N GLU A 113 -8.56 -10.71 -0.43
CA GLU A 113 -9.97 -10.92 -0.06
C GLU A 113 -10.10 -11.67 1.27
N HIS A 114 -9.34 -12.75 1.43
CA HIS A 114 -9.39 -13.57 2.64
C HIS A 114 -8.69 -12.89 3.82
N ALA A 115 -7.67 -12.08 3.56
CA ALA A 115 -7.06 -11.24 4.60
C ALA A 115 -8.06 -10.20 5.12
N ALA A 116 -8.79 -9.52 4.23
CA ALA A 116 -9.86 -8.62 4.62
C ALA A 116 -10.97 -9.34 5.39
N ALA A 117 -11.43 -10.51 4.91
CA ALA A 117 -12.46 -11.30 5.56
C ALA A 117 -12.03 -11.76 6.97
N MET A 118 -10.77 -12.19 7.16
CA MET A 118 -10.22 -12.60 8.45
C MET A 118 -10.34 -11.51 9.52
N PHE A 119 -10.23 -10.24 9.13
CA PHE A 119 -10.35 -9.09 10.03
C PHE A 119 -11.69 -8.35 9.89
N GLU A 120 -12.69 -8.97 9.25
CA GLU A 120 -14.04 -8.42 9.09
C GLU A 120 -14.06 -7.04 8.39
N LEU A 121 -13.14 -6.83 7.45
CA LEU A 121 -13.03 -5.60 6.67
C LEU A 121 -13.79 -5.71 5.35
N LYS A 122 -14.43 -4.61 4.94
CA LYS A 122 -15.05 -4.51 3.61
C LYS A 122 -13.98 -4.62 2.52
N TYR A 123 -14.24 -5.45 1.50
CA TYR A 123 -13.30 -5.73 0.42
C TYR A 123 -13.91 -5.42 -0.95
N HIS A 124 -13.09 -4.86 -1.83
CA HIS A 124 -13.44 -4.63 -3.24
C HIS A 124 -12.22 -4.92 -4.12
N ARG A 125 -12.46 -5.56 -5.28
CA ARG A 125 -11.47 -5.75 -6.34
C ARG A 125 -11.99 -5.18 -7.66
N PRO A 126 -11.95 -3.84 -7.83
CA PRO A 126 -12.50 -3.19 -9.01
C PRO A 126 -11.79 -3.69 -10.27
N GLN A 127 -12.56 -4.01 -11.31
CA GLN A 127 -12.03 -4.45 -12.62
C GLN A 127 -11.91 -3.29 -13.61
N LYS A 128 -12.61 -2.19 -13.35
CA LYS A 128 -12.67 -0.97 -14.16
C LYS A 128 -12.90 0.23 -13.27
N LEU A 129 -12.65 1.43 -13.80
CA LEU A 129 -13.06 2.66 -13.13
C LEU A 129 -14.59 2.78 -13.21
N ALA A 130 -15.19 3.42 -12.20
CA ALA A 130 -16.62 3.71 -12.25
C ALA A 130 -16.88 4.66 -13.43
N GLY A 131 -17.71 4.23 -14.39
CA GLY A 131 -18.07 5.02 -15.57
C GLY A 131 -17.24 4.78 -16.84
N THR A 132 -16.39 3.76 -16.86
CA THR A 132 -15.64 3.28 -18.05
C THR A 132 -15.85 1.78 -18.26
#